data_AF-A0A101J9H7-F1
#
_entry.id   AF-A0A101J9H7-F1
#
_cell.length_a   1.000
_cell.length_b   1.000
_cell.length_c   1.000
_cell.angle_alpha   90.00
_cell.angle_beta   90.00
_cell.angle_gamma   90.00
#
_symmetry.space_group_name_H-M   'P 1'
#
loop_
_entity.id
_entity.type
_entity.pdbx_description
1 polymer ?
#
loop_
_entity_poly.entity_id
_entity_poly.type
_entity_poly.pdbx_seq_one_letter_code
_entity_poly.pdbx_strand_id
1 'polypeptide(L)'
;MWSTGWHATANTDAQGRPILTAAKLPALHAAVLRECDARDGLADGQIDDPRACTFDPRSLRCPTGTDDANCLTDAQIDTVRKLYDGPRDERNRRMYPGGEPVGSEANWARWVTPTANGTPAVAENNATNALKYLAYPSARPSATLHDLHYDAATFHEIYQRAGIYDATNPDLTAFRAAGGKLLLWHGWADPAISPYGTIAYYHALVERMGGTPATQRFARLFMLPGVAHCGGGQGPDAIDALTPTLNWVENGIAPDQLIATQRQDDTVTRTRPIYPYPTVARYDGTGSTDDAADFAPTPPPTRYQDDIPWLGSFRSGYEQTCTWHNGHWTCTPAHKPS
;
A
#
# COMPACT_ATOMS: atom_id res chain seq x y z
N MET A 1 1.38 -12.01 2.38
CA MET A 1 0.84 -12.92 3.41
C MET A 1 0.57 -12.19 4.72
N TRP A 2 1.55 -11.53 5.36
CA TRP A 2 1.35 -10.89 6.68
C TRP A 2 0.22 -9.84 6.71
N SER A 3 0.21 -8.87 5.79
CA SER A 3 -0.86 -7.86 5.71
C SER A 3 -2.22 -8.51 5.43
N THR A 4 -2.31 -9.31 4.37
CA THR A 4 -3.56 -9.96 3.96
C THR A 4 -4.12 -10.92 5.01
N GLY A 5 -3.24 -11.66 5.70
CA GLY A 5 -3.64 -12.52 6.81
C GLY A 5 -4.19 -11.69 7.97
N TRP A 6 -3.54 -10.55 8.26
CA TRP A 6 -3.94 -9.66 9.34
C TRP A 6 -5.31 -9.05 9.09
N HIS A 7 -5.60 -8.65 7.84
CA HIS A 7 -6.91 -8.12 7.47
C HIS A 7 -8.03 -9.10 7.82
N ALA A 8 -7.82 -10.40 7.55
CA ALA A 8 -8.78 -11.44 7.88
C ALA A 8 -8.83 -11.73 9.39
N THR A 9 -7.69 -12.01 10.03
CA THR A 9 -7.68 -12.43 11.45
C THR A 9 -8.06 -11.30 12.40
N ALA A 10 -7.70 -10.05 12.09
CA ALA A 10 -8.06 -8.89 12.91
C ALA A 10 -9.56 -8.56 12.82
N ASN A 11 -10.21 -8.94 11.72
CA ASN A 11 -11.63 -8.72 11.46
C ASN A 11 -12.50 -9.95 11.76
N THR A 12 -12.01 -10.94 12.51
CA THR A 12 -12.74 -12.19 12.77
C THR A 12 -13.03 -12.36 14.27
N ASP A 13 -14.30 -12.63 14.61
CA ASP A 13 -14.71 -12.91 15.99
C ASP A 13 -14.37 -14.35 16.44
N ALA A 14 -14.64 -14.67 17.70
CA ALA A 14 -14.37 -16.01 18.25
C ALA A 14 -15.20 -17.13 17.61
N GLN A 15 -16.24 -16.80 16.83
CA GLN A 15 -17.08 -17.73 16.10
C GLN A 15 -16.71 -17.80 14.60
N GLY A 16 -15.63 -17.14 14.18
CA GLY A 16 -15.19 -17.14 12.78
C GLY A 16 -16.01 -16.21 11.88
N ARG A 17 -16.74 -15.24 12.45
CA ARG A 17 -17.58 -14.29 11.68
C ARG A 17 -16.89 -12.94 11.58
N PRO A 18 -17.12 -12.18 10.49
CA PRO A 18 -16.55 -10.86 10.34
C PRO A 18 -17.13 -9.88 11.36
N ILE A 19 -16.26 -9.07 11.99
CA ILE A 19 -16.65 -8.02 12.96
C ILE A 19 -17.12 -6.76 12.23
N LEU A 20 -16.43 -6.42 11.14
CA LEU A 20 -16.65 -5.27 10.26
C LEU A 20 -16.97 -5.77 8.85
N THR A 21 -18.05 -5.25 8.26
CA THR A 21 -18.46 -5.53 6.88
C THR A 21 -18.54 -4.24 6.08
N ALA A 22 -18.68 -4.36 4.76
CA ALA A 22 -18.75 -3.22 3.84
C ALA A 22 -19.85 -2.19 4.19
N ALA A 23 -20.90 -2.59 4.92
CA ALA A 23 -22.01 -1.72 5.30
C ALA A 23 -21.60 -0.51 6.16
N LYS A 24 -20.47 -0.60 6.88
CA LYS A 24 -19.95 0.46 7.77
C LYS A 24 -19.01 1.44 7.05
N LEU A 25 -18.46 1.04 5.90
CA LEU A 25 -17.40 1.78 5.22
C LEU A 25 -17.81 3.19 4.78
N PRO A 26 -19.04 3.45 4.27
CA PRO A 26 -19.45 4.80 3.88
C PRO A 26 -19.40 5.79 5.06
N ALA A 27 -19.90 5.39 6.23
CA ALA A 27 -19.91 6.25 7.41
C ALA A 27 -18.49 6.46 7.97
N LEU A 28 -17.67 5.41 7.95
CA LEU A 28 -16.26 5.47 8.33
C LEU A 28 -15.47 6.44 7.44
N HIS A 29 -15.53 6.24 6.12
CA HIS A 29 -14.82 7.09 5.16
C HIS A 29 -15.28 8.56 5.23
N ALA A 30 -16.59 8.79 5.36
CA ALA A 30 -17.11 10.15 5.53
C ALA A 30 -16.59 10.83 6.82
N ALA A 31 -16.38 10.07 7.91
CA ALA A 31 -15.78 10.63 9.12
C ALA A 31 -14.30 10.95 8.96
N VAL A 32 -13.57 10.08 8.26
CA VAL A 32 -12.17 10.30 7.91
C VAL A 32 -12.00 11.58 7.08
N LEU A 33 -12.76 11.73 5.99
CA LEU A 33 -12.69 12.94 5.15
C LEU A 33 -13.00 14.22 5.94
N ARG A 34 -14.02 14.20 6.82
CA ARG A 34 -14.33 15.37 7.67
C ARG A 34 -13.17 15.82 8.54
N GLU A 35 -12.29 14.91 8.96
CA GLU A 35 -11.15 15.24 9.83
C GLU A 35 -9.87 15.55 9.03
N CYS A 36 -9.73 14.96 7.84
CA CYS A 36 -8.44 14.81 7.19
C CYS A 36 -8.31 15.42 5.78
N ASP A 37 -9.41 15.65 5.06
CA ASP A 37 -9.41 16.23 3.71
C ASP A 37 -8.61 17.55 3.66
N ALA A 38 -9.00 18.54 4.47
CA ALA A 38 -8.35 19.86 4.48
C ALA A 38 -6.89 19.90 5.00
N ARG A 39 -6.26 18.77 5.36
CA ARG A 39 -4.91 18.74 5.98
C ARG A 39 -3.81 19.04 4.98
N ASP A 40 -4.02 18.72 3.71
CA ASP A 40 -3.14 19.13 2.61
C ASP A 40 -3.44 20.56 2.11
N GLY A 41 -4.33 21.28 2.81
CA GLY A 41 -4.65 22.67 2.58
C GLY A 41 -5.76 22.92 1.56
N LEU A 42 -6.40 21.87 1.06
CA LEU A 42 -7.55 21.94 0.19
C LEU A 42 -8.63 20.97 0.69
N ALA A 43 -9.89 21.38 0.69
CA ALA A 43 -11.01 20.48 0.98
C ALA A 43 -11.68 20.12 -0.34
N ASP A 44 -11.27 19.01 -0.95
CA ASP A 44 -11.72 18.57 -2.28
C ASP A 44 -12.19 17.11 -2.32
N GLY A 45 -12.38 16.50 -1.14
CA GLY A 45 -12.79 15.11 -0.97
C GLY A 45 -11.67 14.10 -1.17
N GLN A 46 -10.41 14.55 -1.12
CA GLN A 46 -9.22 13.72 -1.29
C GLN A 46 -8.33 13.82 -0.05
N ILE A 47 -7.46 12.84 0.14
CA ILE A 47 -6.37 12.94 1.12
C ILE A 47 -5.07 12.74 0.35
N ASP A 48 -4.26 13.80 0.28
CA ASP A 48 -3.05 13.79 -0.53
C ASP A 48 -1.93 12.90 0.03
N ASP A 49 -1.81 12.84 1.36
CA ASP A 49 -0.92 11.92 2.06
C ASP A 49 -1.59 11.47 3.37
N PRO A 50 -1.97 10.18 3.50
CA PRO A 50 -2.68 9.65 4.65
C PRO A 50 -1.89 9.77 5.96
N ARG A 51 -0.56 9.96 5.89
CA ARG A 51 0.29 10.13 7.09
C ARG A 51 0.11 11.49 7.75
N ALA A 52 -0.50 12.46 7.07
CA ALA A 52 -0.88 13.75 7.65
C ALA A 52 -2.09 13.63 8.61
N CYS A 53 -2.81 12.51 8.56
CA CYS A 53 -4.07 12.30 9.24
C CYS A 53 -3.88 11.44 10.50
N THR A 54 -4.46 11.86 11.63
CA THR A 54 -4.44 11.13 12.91
C THR A 54 -5.85 10.75 13.37
N PHE A 55 -6.69 10.32 12.43
CA PHE A 55 -8.08 9.97 12.68
C PHE A 55 -8.23 8.89 13.77
N ASP A 56 -9.15 9.10 14.71
CA ASP A 56 -9.56 8.08 15.69
C ASP A 56 -11.00 7.60 15.41
N PRO A 57 -11.22 6.31 15.06
CA PRO A 57 -12.55 5.76 14.80
C PRO A 57 -13.49 5.80 16.02
N ARG A 58 -12.99 6.09 17.24
CA ARG A 58 -13.85 6.38 18.40
C ARG A 58 -14.81 7.54 18.18
N SER A 59 -14.50 8.45 17.26
CA SER A 59 -15.41 9.54 16.86
C SER A 59 -16.75 9.04 16.28
N LEU A 60 -16.80 7.78 15.82
CA LEU A 60 -17.99 7.12 15.28
C LEU A 60 -18.66 6.13 16.23
N ARG A 61 -18.33 6.14 17.52
CA ARG A 61 -18.87 5.16 18.47
C ARG A 61 -20.40 5.15 18.49
N CYS A 62 -20.99 3.97 18.34
CA CYS A 62 -22.43 3.79 18.43
C CYS A 62 -22.96 4.20 19.81
N PRO A 63 -24.16 4.80 19.89
CA PRO A 63 -24.93 4.87 21.12
C PRO A 63 -25.10 3.49 21.76
N THR A 64 -25.18 3.45 23.09
CA THR A 64 -25.33 2.19 23.83
C THR A 64 -26.52 1.37 23.32
N GLY A 65 -26.27 0.10 22.97
CA GLY A 65 -27.30 -0.82 22.49
C GLY A 65 -27.68 -0.66 21.02
N THR A 66 -26.94 0.14 20.25
CA THR A 66 -27.15 0.32 18.81
C THR A 66 -25.98 -0.23 17.99
N ASP A 67 -26.28 -0.68 16.77
CA ASP A 67 -25.31 -1.15 15.77
C ASP A 67 -25.93 -0.97 14.37
N ASP A 68 -25.94 0.26 13.86
CA ASP A 68 -26.47 0.59 12.52
C ASP A 68 -25.36 1.04 11.56
N ALA A 69 -25.67 1.21 10.28
CA ALA A 69 -24.67 1.51 9.24
C ALA A 69 -23.85 2.80 9.48
N ASN A 70 -24.30 3.71 10.35
CA ASN A 70 -23.73 5.05 10.54
C ASN A 70 -22.76 5.17 11.72
N CYS A 71 -22.55 4.11 12.49
CA CYS A 71 -21.70 4.11 13.67
C CYS A 71 -20.89 2.81 13.80
N LEU A 72 -19.91 2.80 14.70
CA LEU A 72 -19.07 1.63 14.99
C LEU A 72 -19.24 1.19 16.44
N THR A 73 -19.48 -0.11 16.65
CA THR A 73 -19.39 -0.72 17.98
C THR A 73 -17.94 -0.74 18.46
N ASP A 74 -17.69 -0.97 19.75
CA ASP A 74 -16.32 -1.03 20.29
C ASP A 74 -15.45 -2.09 19.59
N ALA A 75 -16.03 -3.26 19.29
CA ALA A 75 -15.33 -4.30 18.55
C ALA A 75 -14.98 -3.87 17.11
N GLN A 76 -15.88 -3.13 16.45
CA GLN A 76 -15.62 -2.58 15.11
C GLN A 76 -14.55 -1.47 15.16
N ILE A 77 -14.58 -0.59 16.16
CA ILE A 77 -13.54 0.43 16.39
C ILE A 77 -12.18 -0.21 16.57
N ASP A 78 -12.08 -1.23 17.43
CA ASP A 78 -10.83 -1.94 17.67
C ASP A 78 -10.34 -2.68 16.42
N THR A 79 -11.26 -3.20 15.61
CA THR A 79 -10.93 -3.81 14.31
C THR A 79 -10.35 -2.77 13.35
N VAL A 80 -11.00 -1.62 13.17
CA VAL A 80 -10.52 -0.53 12.29
C VAL A 80 -9.12 -0.09 12.71
N ARG A 81 -8.87 0.08 14.01
CA ARG A 81 -7.53 0.44 14.52
C ARG A 81 -6.47 -0.60 14.22
N LYS A 82 -6.79 -1.89 14.39
CA LYS A 82 -5.87 -2.98 14.04
C LYS A 82 -5.57 -2.96 12.54
N LEU A 83 -6.56 -2.70 11.69
CA LEU A 83 -6.37 -2.61 10.24
C LEU A 83 -5.44 -1.45 9.87
N TYR A 84 -5.63 -0.26 10.45
CA TYR A 84 -4.73 0.88 10.23
C TYR A 84 -3.30 0.64 10.75
N ASP A 85 -3.11 -0.05 11.89
CA ASP A 85 -1.77 -0.27 12.45
C ASP A 85 -0.98 -1.40 11.76
N GLY A 86 -1.68 -2.43 11.27
CA GLY A 86 -1.06 -3.60 10.65
C GLY A 86 -0.51 -4.65 11.64
N PRO A 87 0.05 -5.76 11.15
CA PRO A 87 0.47 -6.89 11.98
C PRO A 87 1.77 -6.60 12.76
N ARG A 88 1.80 -7.08 14.01
CA ARG A 88 2.96 -6.99 14.90
C ARG A 88 3.24 -8.29 15.61
N ASP A 89 4.50 -8.50 15.97
CA ASP A 89 4.95 -9.64 16.75
C ASP A 89 4.75 -9.44 18.26
N GLU A 90 5.17 -10.44 19.05
CA GLU A 90 5.08 -10.44 20.52
C GLU A 90 5.94 -9.36 21.20
N ARG A 91 6.82 -8.69 20.45
CA ARG A 91 7.68 -7.58 20.91
C ARG A 91 7.25 -6.24 20.32
N ASN A 92 6.05 -6.15 19.76
CA ASN A 92 5.49 -4.97 19.14
C ASN A 92 6.25 -4.48 17.88
N ARG A 93 7.05 -5.35 17.24
CA ARG A 93 7.76 -5.05 15.99
C ARG A 93 6.83 -5.33 14.81
N ARG A 94 6.87 -4.46 13.79
CA ARG A 94 6.03 -4.63 12.60
C ARG A 94 6.42 -5.88 11.82
N MET A 95 5.45 -6.66 11.36
CA MET A 95 5.69 -7.83 10.49
C MET A 95 5.48 -7.49 9.00
N TYR A 96 4.96 -6.30 8.70
CA TYR A 96 4.80 -5.75 7.37
C TYR A 96 4.94 -4.22 7.44
N PRO A 97 5.43 -3.53 6.40
CA PRO A 97 5.56 -2.07 6.44
C PRO A 97 4.17 -1.40 6.39
N GLY A 98 3.62 -1.10 7.57
CA GLY A 98 2.36 -0.38 7.75
C GLY A 98 1.10 -1.25 7.66
N GLY A 99 -0.04 -0.62 7.89
CA GLY A 99 -1.38 -1.19 7.72
C GLY A 99 -2.14 -0.52 6.58
N GLU A 100 -3.46 -0.55 6.67
CA GLU A 100 -4.34 0.16 5.74
C GLU A 100 -4.19 1.68 5.87
N PRO A 101 -4.08 2.42 4.75
CA PRO A 101 -4.05 3.87 4.79
C PRO A 101 -5.35 4.48 5.29
N VAL A 102 -5.26 5.51 6.14
CA VAL A 102 -6.44 6.31 6.48
C VAL A 102 -6.91 7.04 5.22
N GLY A 103 -8.18 6.93 4.87
CA GLY A 103 -8.75 7.40 3.61
C GLY A 103 -8.98 6.30 2.58
N SER A 104 -8.48 5.07 2.79
CA SER A 104 -8.72 3.94 1.87
C SER A 104 -10.01 3.17 2.15
N GLU A 105 -10.82 3.57 3.15
CA GLU A 105 -11.89 2.74 3.69
C GLU A 105 -13.02 2.51 2.69
N ALA A 106 -13.30 3.49 1.82
CA ALA A 106 -14.26 3.31 0.73
C ALA A 106 -13.84 2.21 -0.25
N ASN A 107 -12.55 1.85 -0.31
CA ASN A 107 -11.99 0.84 -1.19
C ASN A 107 -11.85 -0.54 -0.50
N TRP A 108 -12.15 -0.64 0.81
CA TRP A 108 -11.98 -1.88 1.58
C TRP A 108 -12.98 -2.98 1.23
N ALA A 109 -14.14 -2.62 0.65
CA ALA A 109 -15.16 -3.58 0.31
C ALA A 109 -14.58 -4.67 -0.61
N ARG A 110 -14.86 -5.94 -0.32
CA ARG A 110 -14.32 -7.14 -0.98
C ARG A 110 -12.82 -7.37 -0.76
N TRP A 111 -11.98 -6.35 -0.64
CA TRP A 111 -10.54 -6.48 -0.45
C TRP A 111 -10.14 -6.84 0.98
N VAL A 112 -10.45 -5.94 1.90
CA VAL A 112 -10.12 -6.01 3.33
C VAL A 112 -11.31 -6.53 4.12
N THR A 113 -12.51 -6.03 3.82
CA THR A 113 -13.76 -6.41 4.49
C THR A 113 -14.65 -7.20 3.53
N PRO A 114 -15.37 -8.22 4.02
CA PRO A 114 -16.34 -8.92 3.20
C PRO A 114 -17.53 -8.01 2.88
N THR A 115 -18.13 -8.20 1.70
CA THR A 115 -19.32 -7.44 1.29
C THR A 115 -20.56 -7.83 2.09
N ALA A 116 -20.64 -9.09 2.51
CA ALA A 116 -21.67 -9.64 3.37
C ALA A 116 -21.12 -10.84 4.17
N ASN A 117 -21.86 -11.25 5.21
CA ASN A 117 -21.52 -12.42 6.00
C ASN A 117 -21.47 -13.69 5.13
N GLY A 118 -20.47 -14.55 5.37
CA GLY A 118 -20.31 -15.82 4.67
C GLY A 118 -19.59 -15.74 3.31
N THR A 119 -19.18 -14.55 2.86
CA THR A 119 -18.32 -14.40 1.67
C THR A 119 -16.93 -13.93 2.09
N PRO A 120 -15.87 -14.74 1.95
CA PRO A 120 -14.51 -14.33 2.29
C PRO A 120 -14.04 -13.10 1.53
N ALA A 121 -13.29 -12.24 2.20
CA ALA A 121 -12.57 -11.14 1.53
C ALA A 121 -11.43 -11.69 0.66
N VAL A 122 -10.95 -10.90 -0.30
CA VAL A 122 -9.79 -11.25 -1.14
C VAL A 122 -8.55 -11.47 -0.28
N ALA A 123 -8.36 -10.65 0.77
CA ALA A 123 -7.25 -10.81 1.70
C ALA A 123 -7.22 -12.19 2.39
N GLU A 124 -8.38 -12.70 2.83
CA GLU A 124 -8.51 -14.03 3.43
C GLU A 124 -8.14 -15.14 2.45
N ASN A 125 -8.65 -15.06 1.22
CA ASN A 125 -8.33 -16.03 0.17
C ASN A 125 -6.85 -16.02 -0.20
N ASN A 126 -6.25 -14.84 -0.33
CA ASN A 126 -4.83 -14.68 -0.65
C ASN A 126 -3.95 -15.25 0.46
N ALA A 127 -4.26 -14.93 1.72
CA ALA A 127 -3.51 -15.42 2.87
C ALA A 127 -3.62 -16.95 3.02
N THR A 128 -4.83 -17.50 2.88
CA THR A 128 -5.06 -18.95 2.99
C THR A 128 -4.35 -19.72 1.88
N ASN A 129 -4.42 -19.25 0.63
CA ASN A 129 -3.72 -19.91 -0.49
C ASN A 129 -2.21 -19.78 -0.37
N ALA A 130 -1.70 -18.62 0.06
CA ALA A 130 -0.28 -18.45 0.34
C ALA A 130 0.18 -19.43 1.43
N LEU A 131 -0.58 -19.58 2.51
CA LEU A 131 -0.25 -20.51 3.60
C LEU A 131 -0.24 -21.98 3.15
N LYS A 132 -1.21 -22.36 2.32
CA LYS A 132 -1.33 -23.74 1.79
C LYS A 132 -0.23 -24.09 0.80
N TYR A 133 0.20 -23.14 -0.04
CA TYR A 133 0.96 -23.49 -1.25
C TYR A 133 2.25 -22.70 -1.48
N LEU A 134 2.47 -21.57 -0.81
CA LEU A 134 3.62 -20.68 -1.08
C LEU A 134 4.53 -20.44 0.13
N ALA A 135 3.96 -20.32 1.34
CA ALA A 135 4.66 -19.86 2.54
C ALA A 135 5.72 -20.85 3.06
N TYR A 136 5.61 -22.14 2.70
CA TYR A 136 6.48 -23.21 3.20
C TYR A 136 7.13 -24.02 2.08
N PRO A 137 8.24 -24.73 2.33
CA PRO A 137 8.90 -25.65 1.39
C PRO A 137 7.96 -26.66 0.73
N SER A 138 7.04 -27.22 1.51
CA SER A 138 6.06 -28.22 1.06
C SER A 138 4.65 -27.67 1.21
N ALA A 139 3.77 -28.06 0.28
CA ALA A 139 2.35 -27.71 0.37
C ALA A 139 1.73 -28.27 1.67
N ARG A 140 0.86 -27.48 2.30
CA ARG A 140 0.07 -27.81 3.47
C ARG A 140 -1.43 -27.64 3.15
N PRO A 141 -2.07 -28.52 2.35
CA PRO A 141 -3.43 -28.29 1.83
C PRO A 141 -4.52 -28.10 2.90
N SER A 142 -4.29 -28.65 4.09
CA SER A 142 -5.18 -28.53 5.25
C SER A 142 -4.99 -27.25 6.06
N ALA A 143 -3.98 -26.42 5.75
CA ALA A 143 -3.70 -25.21 6.50
C ALA A 143 -4.85 -24.19 6.40
N THR A 144 -5.06 -23.47 7.49
CA THR A 144 -6.11 -22.46 7.68
C THR A 144 -5.52 -21.20 8.30
N LEU A 145 -6.28 -20.11 8.36
CA LEU A 145 -5.81 -18.89 9.03
C LEU A 145 -5.54 -19.08 10.53
N HIS A 146 -6.06 -20.12 11.17
CA HIS A 146 -5.72 -20.44 12.56
C HIS A 146 -4.26 -20.89 12.73
N ASP A 147 -3.64 -21.39 11.66
CA ASP A 147 -2.22 -21.80 11.65
C ASP A 147 -1.27 -20.62 11.40
N LEU A 148 -1.80 -19.41 11.13
CA LEU A 148 -1.01 -18.20 10.96
C LEU A 148 -0.83 -17.49 12.30
N HIS A 149 0.36 -17.63 12.89
CA HIS A 149 0.72 -16.98 14.15
C HIS A 149 1.53 -15.69 13.89
N TYR A 150 1.18 -14.62 14.61
CA TYR A 150 1.85 -13.31 14.54
C TYR A 150 2.94 -13.23 15.60
N ASP A 151 3.96 -14.06 15.45
CA ASP A 151 5.15 -14.06 16.30
C ASP A 151 6.42 -14.08 15.45
N ALA A 152 7.55 -13.73 16.08
CA ALA A 152 8.83 -13.69 15.40
C ALA A 152 9.27 -15.07 14.88
N ALA A 153 8.92 -16.17 15.53
CA ALA A 153 9.36 -17.51 15.12
C ALA A 153 8.72 -17.91 13.78
N THR A 154 7.39 -17.76 13.70
CA THR A 154 6.59 -18.01 12.50
C THR A 154 6.99 -17.06 11.38
N PHE A 155 7.31 -15.80 11.71
CA PHE A 155 7.88 -14.86 10.75
C PHE A 155 9.13 -15.40 10.09
N HIS A 156 10.14 -15.76 10.90
CA HIS A 156 11.43 -16.21 10.38
C HIS A 156 11.34 -17.55 9.65
N GLU A 157 10.43 -18.46 10.03
CA GLU A 157 10.18 -19.70 9.28
C GLU A 157 9.73 -19.39 7.85
N ILE A 158 8.71 -18.54 7.69
CA ILE A 158 8.16 -18.20 6.37
C ILE A 158 9.11 -17.29 5.58
N TYR A 159 9.85 -16.41 6.27
CA TYR A 159 10.81 -15.51 5.65
C TYR A 159 11.99 -16.24 4.98
N GLN A 160 12.21 -17.53 5.26
CA GLN A 160 13.15 -18.36 4.49
C GLN A 160 12.77 -18.46 3.00
N ARG A 161 11.49 -18.25 2.66
CA ARG A 161 10.99 -18.22 1.27
C ARG A 161 11.15 -16.87 0.60
N ALA A 162 11.52 -15.82 1.34
CA ALA A 162 11.62 -14.45 0.82
C ALA A 162 12.55 -14.38 -0.39
N GLY A 163 13.65 -15.12 -0.41
CA GLY A 163 14.59 -15.12 -1.54
C GLY A 163 13.98 -15.51 -2.89
N ILE A 164 12.84 -16.21 -2.90
CA ILE A 164 12.15 -16.67 -4.11
C ILE A 164 11.06 -15.67 -4.54
N TYR A 165 10.37 -15.07 -3.59
CA TYR A 165 9.12 -14.34 -3.84
C TYR A 165 9.18 -12.85 -3.53
N ASP A 166 10.02 -12.43 -2.58
CA ASP A 166 10.11 -11.04 -2.16
C ASP A 166 11.06 -10.27 -3.08
N ALA A 167 10.56 -9.21 -3.71
CA ALA A 167 11.35 -8.31 -4.55
C ALA A 167 11.79 -7.05 -3.77
N THR A 168 12.53 -7.22 -2.67
CA THR A 168 12.91 -6.13 -1.76
C THR A 168 14.37 -5.68 -1.89
N ASN A 169 15.08 -6.08 -2.94
CA ASN A 169 16.46 -5.68 -3.22
C ASN A 169 16.57 -4.19 -3.60
N PRO A 170 17.23 -3.34 -2.78
CA PRO A 170 17.41 -1.94 -3.11
C PRO A 170 18.64 -1.68 -4.00
N ASP A 171 19.50 -2.67 -4.26
CA ASP A 171 20.69 -2.51 -5.10
C ASP A 171 20.35 -2.72 -6.57
N LEU A 172 20.07 -1.60 -7.25
CA LEU A 172 19.81 -1.56 -8.68
C LEU A 172 21.03 -1.11 -9.48
N THR A 173 22.26 -1.34 -8.99
CA THR A 173 23.50 -0.91 -9.67
C THR A 173 23.61 -1.48 -11.07
N ALA A 174 23.37 -2.79 -11.24
CA ALA A 174 23.43 -3.43 -12.55
C ALA A 174 22.36 -2.88 -13.52
N PHE A 175 21.13 -2.69 -13.02
CA PHE A 175 20.03 -2.10 -13.80
C PHE A 175 20.37 -0.68 -14.27
N ARG A 176 20.87 0.17 -13.35
CA ARG A 176 21.32 1.53 -13.67
C ARG A 176 22.48 1.53 -14.67
N ALA A 177 23.48 0.64 -14.50
CA ALA A 177 24.64 0.54 -15.38
C ALA A 177 24.26 0.11 -16.80
N ALA A 178 23.22 -0.72 -16.93
CA ALA A 178 22.64 -1.10 -18.22
C ALA A 178 21.79 0.01 -18.88
N GLY A 179 21.69 1.20 -18.26
CA GLY A 179 20.90 2.33 -18.75
C GLY A 179 19.41 2.29 -18.38
N GLY A 180 19.00 1.31 -17.55
CA GLY A 180 17.60 1.08 -17.19
C GLY A 180 16.94 2.29 -16.52
N LYS A 181 15.66 2.51 -16.85
CA LYS A 181 14.79 3.53 -16.25
C LYS A 181 13.61 2.87 -15.56
N LEU A 182 13.33 3.27 -14.33
CA LEU A 182 12.28 2.72 -13.49
C LEU A 182 11.31 3.83 -13.08
N LEU A 183 10.06 3.72 -13.52
CA LEU A 183 8.95 4.52 -13.04
C LEU A 183 8.13 3.64 -12.09
N LEU A 184 8.13 3.98 -10.81
CA LEU A 184 7.27 3.38 -9.80
C LEU A 184 6.07 4.29 -9.57
N TRP A 185 4.91 3.70 -9.35
CA TRP A 185 3.77 4.44 -8.86
C TRP A 185 2.93 3.58 -7.91
N HIS A 186 2.19 4.23 -7.02
CA HIS A 186 1.27 3.56 -6.12
C HIS A 186 0.14 4.50 -5.72
N GLY A 187 -1.08 3.99 -5.59
CA GLY A 187 -2.21 4.71 -5.03
C GLY A 187 -2.15 4.83 -3.51
N TRP A 188 -2.37 6.00 -2.95
CA TRP A 188 -2.41 6.19 -1.49
C TRP A 188 -3.58 5.50 -0.81
N ALA A 189 -4.64 5.15 -1.57
CA ALA A 189 -5.85 4.54 -1.05
C ALA A 189 -5.97 3.06 -1.46
N ASP A 190 -4.85 2.38 -1.73
CA ASP A 190 -4.78 0.97 -2.11
C ASP A 190 -5.17 0.05 -0.93
N PRO A 191 -6.25 -0.75 -1.05
CA PRO A 191 -6.73 -1.67 -0.02
C PRO A 191 -6.12 -3.09 -0.08
N ALA A 192 -5.25 -3.34 -1.06
CA ALA A 192 -4.71 -4.66 -1.37
C ALA A 192 -3.23 -4.77 -0.99
N ILE A 193 -2.46 -3.74 -1.30
CA ILE A 193 -1.02 -3.64 -1.02
C ILE A 193 -0.77 -2.30 -0.34
N SER A 194 -0.14 -2.31 0.83
CA SER A 194 0.08 -1.06 1.54
C SER A 194 1.07 -0.15 0.80
N PRO A 195 0.73 1.13 0.51
CA PRO A 195 1.63 2.07 -0.12
C PRO A 195 2.88 2.35 0.73
N TYR A 196 2.78 2.18 2.06
CA TYR A 196 3.89 2.35 2.99
C TYR A 196 5.06 1.41 2.68
N GLY A 197 4.79 0.19 2.18
CA GLY A 197 5.84 -0.73 1.73
C GLY A 197 6.60 -0.23 0.50
N THR A 198 5.92 0.45 -0.43
CA THR A 198 6.56 1.04 -1.61
C THR A 198 7.43 2.24 -1.24
N ILE A 199 6.96 3.07 -0.30
CA ILE A 199 7.73 4.18 0.24
C ILE A 199 8.98 3.68 0.96
N ALA A 200 8.84 2.68 1.84
CA ALA A 200 9.97 2.12 2.57
C ALA A 200 10.99 1.44 1.64
N TYR A 201 10.53 0.76 0.58
CA TYR A 201 11.41 0.25 -0.48
C TYR A 201 12.15 1.38 -1.21
N TYR A 202 11.43 2.42 -1.63
CA TYR A 202 12.03 3.55 -2.34
C TYR A 202 13.04 4.29 -1.47
N HIS A 203 12.77 4.43 -0.17
CA HIS A 203 13.72 4.96 0.80
C HIS A 203 15.01 4.13 0.83
N ALA A 204 14.91 2.81 1.01
CA ALA A 204 16.07 1.92 1.01
C ALA A 204 16.85 1.96 -0.31
N LEU A 205 16.14 2.06 -1.45
CA LEU A 205 16.73 2.25 -2.78
C LEU A 205 17.51 3.58 -2.85
N VAL A 206 16.92 4.67 -2.35
CA VAL A 206 17.56 5.99 -2.28
C VAL A 206 18.84 5.94 -1.46
N GLU A 207 18.80 5.33 -0.28
CA GLU A 207 19.99 5.16 0.57
C GLU A 207 21.06 4.32 -0.12
N ARG A 208 20.68 3.18 -0.71
CA ARG A 208 21.62 2.24 -1.35
C ARG A 208 22.29 2.80 -2.60
N MET A 209 21.59 3.66 -3.35
CA MET A 209 21.99 4.14 -4.68
C MET A 209 22.61 5.54 -4.70
N GLY A 210 22.90 6.11 -3.52
CA GLY A 210 23.68 7.35 -3.38
C GLY A 210 22.85 8.61 -3.19
N GLY A 211 21.66 8.51 -2.61
CA GLY A 211 20.78 9.63 -2.28
C GLY A 211 19.82 10.04 -3.41
N THR A 212 18.85 10.89 -3.08
CA THR A 212 17.73 11.25 -3.98
C THR A 212 18.20 11.75 -5.35
N PRO A 213 19.18 12.69 -5.46
CA PRO A 213 19.64 13.15 -6.76
C PRO A 213 20.30 12.05 -7.60
N ALA A 214 20.88 11.02 -6.97
CA ALA A 214 21.48 9.91 -7.69
C ALA A 214 20.44 8.92 -8.18
N THR A 215 19.47 8.60 -7.33
CA THR A 215 18.39 7.67 -7.62
C THR A 215 17.43 8.23 -8.67
N GLN A 216 16.99 9.48 -8.56
CA GLN A 216 16.02 10.08 -9.49
C GLN A 216 16.53 10.26 -10.93
N ARG A 217 17.83 10.02 -11.20
CA ARG A 217 18.37 9.92 -12.59
C ARG A 217 17.99 8.64 -13.32
N PHE A 218 17.52 7.62 -12.59
CA PHE A 218 17.12 6.34 -13.19
C PHE A 218 15.87 5.72 -12.55
N ALA A 219 15.47 6.11 -11.34
CA ALA A 219 14.29 5.60 -10.65
C ALA A 219 13.48 6.72 -9.98
N ARG A 220 12.23 6.91 -10.40
CA ARG A 220 11.29 7.91 -9.84
C ARG A 220 10.02 7.23 -9.34
N LEU A 221 9.55 7.62 -8.15
CA LEU A 221 8.30 7.16 -7.54
C LEU A 221 7.25 8.27 -7.64
N PHE A 222 6.02 7.92 -8.03
CA PHE A 222 4.86 8.80 -8.11
C PHE A 222 3.74 8.24 -7.22
N MET A 223 3.35 8.98 -6.17
CA MET A 223 2.28 8.56 -5.27
C MET A 223 0.98 9.27 -5.66
N LEU A 224 -0.06 8.51 -6.00
CA LEU A 224 -1.31 9.05 -6.53
C LEU A 224 -2.35 9.13 -5.40
N PRO A 225 -2.82 10.32 -5.01
CA PRO A 225 -3.76 10.40 -3.92
C PRO A 225 -5.18 10.00 -4.27
N GLY A 226 -5.87 9.39 -3.28
CA GLY A 226 -7.21 8.83 -3.45
C GLY A 226 -7.30 7.62 -4.40
N VAL A 227 -6.22 7.20 -5.06
CA VAL A 227 -6.24 6.07 -6.01
C VAL A 227 -6.18 4.73 -5.28
N ALA A 228 -7.06 3.82 -5.66
CA ALA A 228 -7.15 2.47 -5.10
C ALA A 228 -6.19 1.49 -5.78
N HIS A 229 -6.44 0.18 -5.63
CA HIS A 229 -5.55 -0.86 -6.16
C HIS A 229 -5.52 -0.86 -7.68
N CYS A 230 -4.38 -0.44 -8.25
CA CYS A 230 -4.10 -0.33 -9.68
C CYS A 230 -5.00 0.64 -10.48
N GLY A 231 -5.95 1.32 -9.84
CA GLY A 231 -6.93 2.20 -10.47
C GLY A 231 -8.19 2.35 -9.62
N GLY A 232 -9.15 3.17 -10.08
CA GLY A 232 -10.32 3.57 -9.31
C GLY A 232 -9.97 4.33 -8.03
N GLY A 233 -10.93 4.39 -7.11
CA GLY A 233 -10.83 5.17 -5.87
C GLY A 233 -11.46 6.55 -6.00
N GLN A 234 -11.10 7.45 -5.10
CA GLN A 234 -11.70 8.77 -4.91
C GLN A 234 -10.97 9.86 -5.71
N GLY A 235 -9.70 9.62 -6.07
CA GLY A 235 -8.86 10.57 -6.79
C GLY A 235 -8.71 10.27 -8.29
N PRO A 236 -7.97 11.11 -9.03
CA PRO A 236 -7.59 10.87 -10.43
C PRO A 236 -6.72 9.61 -10.59
N ASP A 237 -7.25 8.58 -11.21
CA ASP A 237 -6.67 7.23 -11.23
C ASP A 237 -5.97 6.85 -12.55
N ALA A 238 -6.26 7.58 -13.64
CA ALA A 238 -5.64 7.33 -14.93
C ALA A 238 -4.36 8.15 -15.13
N ILE A 239 -3.24 7.47 -15.41
CA ILE A 239 -1.96 8.09 -15.80
C ILE A 239 -1.43 7.46 -17.08
N ASP A 240 -0.77 8.26 -17.92
CA ASP A 240 0.13 7.73 -18.95
C ASP A 240 1.54 7.60 -18.37
N ALA A 241 1.90 6.38 -17.97
CA ALA A 241 3.25 6.05 -17.51
C ALA A 241 4.18 5.59 -18.64
N LEU A 242 3.64 5.18 -19.80
CA LEU A 242 4.42 4.56 -20.87
C LEU A 242 5.15 5.60 -21.70
N THR A 243 4.44 6.61 -22.21
CA THR A 243 5.04 7.68 -23.03
C THR A 243 6.20 8.38 -22.33
N PRO A 244 6.08 8.85 -21.07
CA PRO A 244 7.22 9.45 -20.38
C PRO A 244 8.37 8.47 -20.11
N THR A 245 8.06 7.18 -19.87
CA THR A 245 9.11 6.17 -19.69
C THR A 245 9.88 5.91 -20.99
N LEU A 246 9.18 5.83 -22.14
CA LEU A 246 9.81 5.72 -23.45
C LEU A 246 10.69 6.93 -23.73
N ASN A 247 10.18 8.15 -23.51
CA ASN A 247 10.97 9.38 -23.70
C ASN A 247 12.21 9.43 -22.79
N TRP A 248 12.10 8.87 -21.57
CA TRP A 248 13.23 8.79 -20.65
C TRP A 248 14.30 7.80 -21.11
N VAL A 249 13.88 6.65 -21.63
CA VAL A 249 14.78 5.61 -22.16
C VAL A 249 15.45 6.08 -23.46
N GLU A 250 14.68 6.61 -24.39
CA GLU A 250 15.13 6.89 -25.76
C GLU A 250 15.83 8.24 -25.89
N ASN A 251 15.32 9.27 -25.22
CA ASN A 251 15.81 10.65 -25.36
C ASN A 251 16.49 11.19 -24.10
N GLY A 252 16.54 10.40 -23.02
CA GLY A 252 17.13 10.82 -21.76
C GLY A 252 16.31 11.87 -20.99
N ILE A 253 15.05 12.10 -21.37
CA ILE A 253 14.17 13.10 -20.77
C ILE A 253 13.31 12.44 -19.69
N ALA A 254 13.69 12.61 -18.43
CA ALA A 254 12.95 12.06 -17.30
C ALA A 254 11.65 12.84 -17.03
N PRO A 255 10.55 12.19 -16.62
CA PRO A 255 9.30 12.88 -16.32
C PRO A 255 9.38 13.63 -15.00
N ASP A 256 9.35 14.96 -15.05
CA ASP A 256 9.31 15.82 -13.86
C ASP A 256 7.91 15.91 -13.23
N GLN A 257 6.89 15.45 -13.96
CA GLN A 257 5.53 15.20 -13.45
C GLN A 257 4.81 14.20 -14.35
N LEU A 258 3.74 13.61 -13.81
CA LEU A 258 2.69 12.92 -14.55
C LEU A 258 1.37 13.67 -14.36
N ILE A 259 0.47 13.64 -15.33
CA ILE A 259 -0.89 14.15 -15.15
C ILE A 259 -1.81 12.97 -14.88
N ALA A 260 -2.38 12.94 -13.68
CA ALA A 260 -3.42 12.00 -13.30
C ALA A 260 -4.80 12.58 -13.65
N THR A 261 -5.67 11.75 -14.21
CA THR A 261 -6.99 12.15 -14.73
C THR A 261 -8.07 11.30 -14.08
N GLN A 262 -9.12 11.95 -13.59
CA GLN A 262 -10.37 11.33 -13.18
C GLN A 262 -11.39 11.50 -14.30
N ARG A 263 -12.13 10.44 -14.60
CA ARG A 263 -13.23 10.50 -15.56
C ARG A 263 -14.53 10.03 -14.94
N GLN A 264 -15.62 10.67 -15.37
CA GLN A 264 -16.96 10.15 -15.23
C GLN A 264 -17.48 9.89 -16.65
N ASP A 265 -17.67 8.61 -16.97
CA ASP A 265 -17.87 8.15 -18.34
C ASP A 265 -16.76 8.68 -19.27
N ASP A 266 -17.13 9.32 -20.38
CA ASP A 266 -16.17 9.90 -21.33
C ASP A 266 -15.72 11.32 -20.96
N THR A 267 -16.17 11.89 -19.83
CA THR A 267 -15.87 13.27 -19.44
C THR A 267 -14.74 13.31 -18.40
N VAL A 268 -13.74 14.15 -18.63
CA VAL A 268 -12.72 14.47 -17.61
C VAL A 268 -13.36 15.37 -16.56
N THR A 269 -13.36 14.91 -15.31
CA THR A 269 -13.95 15.66 -14.18
C THR A 269 -12.89 16.33 -13.31
N ARG A 270 -11.69 15.76 -13.24
CA ARG A 270 -10.58 16.30 -12.45
C ARG A 270 -9.24 15.87 -13.04
N THR A 271 -8.24 16.75 -12.96
CA THR A 271 -6.84 16.43 -13.23
C THR A 271 -5.94 16.91 -12.08
N ARG A 272 -4.84 16.19 -11.85
CA ARG A 272 -3.82 16.54 -10.84
C ARG A 272 -2.42 16.29 -11.39
N PRO A 273 -1.45 17.20 -11.20
CA PRO A 273 -0.06 16.88 -11.45
C PRO A 273 0.46 16.01 -10.31
N ILE A 274 1.17 14.95 -10.63
CA ILE A 274 1.85 14.07 -9.68
C ILE A 274 3.35 14.25 -9.89
N TYR A 275 4.05 14.70 -8.86
CA TYR A 275 5.47 14.96 -8.92
C TYR A 275 6.29 13.77 -8.38
N PRO A 276 7.58 13.65 -8.76
CA PRO A 276 8.46 12.66 -8.18
C PRO A 276 8.54 12.83 -6.65
N TYR A 277 8.26 11.75 -5.95
CA TYR A 277 8.30 11.67 -4.50
C TYR A 277 9.65 12.17 -3.94
N PRO A 278 9.65 13.00 -2.87
CA PRO A 278 8.53 13.32 -1.97
C PRO A 278 7.75 14.60 -2.31
N THR A 279 8.01 15.22 -3.46
CA THR A 279 7.31 16.46 -3.86
C THR A 279 5.81 16.20 -4.02
N VAL A 280 4.99 17.11 -3.52
CA VAL A 280 3.52 17.03 -3.62
C VAL A 280 2.97 18.18 -4.45
N ALA A 281 1.74 18.03 -4.94
CA ALA A 281 1.01 19.11 -5.60
C ALA A 281 0.34 19.99 -4.55
N ARG A 282 0.32 21.30 -4.76
CA ARG A 282 -0.39 22.25 -3.91
C ARG A 282 -1.13 23.26 -4.76
N TYR A 283 -2.42 23.41 -4.48
CA TYR A 283 -3.27 24.40 -5.12
C TYR A 283 -2.71 25.81 -4.91
N ASP A 284 -2.62 26.60 -5.96
CA ASP A 284 -2.00 27.92 -5.94
C ASP A 284 -2.89 29.01 -5.31
N GLY A 285 -4.17 28.69 -5.06
CA GLY A 285 -5.16 29.58 -4.45
C GLY A 285 -6.06 30.30 -5.46
N THR A 286 -5.84 30.11 -6.76
CA THR A 286 -6.58 30.71 -7.86
C THR A 286 -6.95 29.67 -8.92
N GLY A 287 -8.03 29.91 -9.67
CA GLY A 287 -8.45 28.98 -10.70
C GLY A 287 -9.35 27.84 -10.19
N SER A 288 -9.28 26.70 -10.86
CA SER A 288 -10.08 25.52 -10.62
C SER A 288 -9.33 24.52 -9.75
N THR A 289 -9.98 24.05 -8.69
CA THR A 289 -9.49 22.90 -7.94
C THR A 289 -9.64 21.60 -8.72
N ASP A 290 -10.11 21.58 -9.97
CA ASP A 290 -10.20 20.37 -10.79
C ASP A 290 -9.23 20.39 -11.99
N ASP A 291 -8.44 21.45 -12.16
CA ASP A 291 -7.44 21.59 -13.23
C ASP A 291 -6.01 21.41 -12.69
N ALA A 292 -5.22 20.56 -13.33
CA ALA A 292 -3.84 20.33 -12.95
C ALA A 292 -2.94 21.57 -13.13
N ALA A 293 -3.33 22.50 -13.99
CA ALA A 293 -2.56 23.73 -14.24
C ALA A 293 -2.50 24.68 -13.03
N ASP A 294 -3.49 24.59 -12.13
CA ASP A 294 -3.64 25.47 -10.96
C ASP A 294 -2.93 24.89 -9.70
N PHE A 295 -2.03 23.92 -9.90
CA PHE A 295 -1.25 23.27 -8.85
C PHE A 295 0.25 23.36 -9.11
N ALA A 296 1.01 23.73 -8.08
CA ALA A 296 2.46 23.86 -8.14
C ALA A 296 3.18 22.76 -7.32
N PRO A 297 4.43 22.40 -7.66
CA PRO A 297 5.22 21.48 -6.87
C PRO A 297 5.68 22.15 -5.56
N THR A 298 5.45 21.50 -4.43
CA THR A 298 5.96 21.92 -3.11
C THR A 298 6.56 20.74 -2.36
N PRO A 299 7.53 20.97 -1.45
CA PRO A 299 7.85 19.98 -0.43
C PRO A 299 6.60 19.60 0.39
N PRO A 300 6.53 18.37 0.93
CA PRO A 300 5.45 17.98 1.81
C PRO A 300 5.41 18.87 3.06
N PRO A 301 4.23 19.10 3.67
CA PRO A 301 4.06 20.02 4.79
C PRO A 301 4.87 19.61 6.03
N THR A 302 5.18 18.32 6.14
CA THR A 302 6.04 17.75 7.18
C THR A 302 6.98 16.73 6.56
N ARG A 303 8.09 16.46 7.24
CA ARG A 303 8.97 15.35 6.88
C ARG A 303 8.42 14.06 7.48
N TYR A 304 7.97 13.15 6.63
CA TYR A 304 7.54 11.83 7.05
C TYR A 304 8.72 10.88 7.28
N GLN A 305 8.53 9.88 8.13
CA GLN A 305 9.48 8.78 8.34
C GLN A 305 9.22 7.69 7.29
N ASP A 306 10.10 7.63 6.30
CA ASP A 306 10.05 6.62 5.23
C ASP A 306 10.90 5.38 5.57
N ASP A 307 11.76 5.49 6.59
CA ASP A 307 12.58 4.42 7.15
C ASP A 307 11.77 3.50 8.06
N ILE A 308 10.75 2.83 7.51
CA ILE A 308 9.80 2.04 8.31
C ILE A 308 10.47 0.76 8.84
N PRO A 309 10.70 0.63 10.16
CA PRO A 309 11.31 -0.56 10.73
C PRO A 309 10.28 -1.69 10.81
N TRP A 310 10.69 -2.88 10.37
CA TRP A 310 9.89 -4.10 10.40
C TRP A 310 10.80 -5.32 10.56
N LEU A 311 10.23 -6.51 10.80
CA LEU A 311 10.98 -7.76 10.99
C LEU A 311 11.71 -8.22 9.72
N GLY A 312 11.17 -7.88 8.55
CA GLY A 312 11.84 -8.12 7.29
C GLY A 312 12.95 -7.09 7.06
N SER A 313 13.43 -7.01 5.83
CA SER A 313 14.35 -5.94 5.45
C SER A 313 14.34 -5.70 3.94
N PHE A 314 14.73 -4.49 3.58
CA PHE A 314 15.14 -4.12 2.24
C PHE A 314 16.67 -4.28 2.19
N ARG A 315 17.14 -5.43 1.72
CA ARG A 315 18.58 -5.75 1.65
C ARG A 315 18.87 -6.48 0.35
N SER A 316 20.12 -6.51 -0.07
CA SER A 316 20.54 -7.25 -1.26
C SER A 316 21.15 -8.60 -0.89
N GLY A 317 21.18 -9.53 -1.84
CA GLY A 317 21.96 -10.76 -1.74
C GLY A 317 21.27 -11.89 -0.98
N TYR A 318 19.95 -11.80 -0.80
CA TYR A 318 19.13 -12.89 -0.27
C TYR A 318 18.27 -13.56 -1.37
N GLU A 319 18.27 -12.99 -2.57
CA GLU A 319 17.51 -13.46 -3.71
C GLU A 319 18.02 -14.82 -4.17
N GLN A 320 17.12 -15.65 -4.66
CA GLN A 320 17.37 -17.01 -5.08
C GLN A 320 16.82 -17.22 -6.49
N THR A 321 17.55 -17.95 -7.31
CA THR A 321 17.05 -18.51 -8.56
C THR A 321 16.65 -19.95 -8.30
N CYS A 322 15.39 -20.26 -8.55
CA CYS A 322 14.82 -21.58 -8.29
C CYS A 322 14.30 -22.23 -9.56
N THR A 323 14.49 -23.54 -9.66
CA THR A 323 13.91 -24.39 -10.70
C THR A 323 13.04 -25.47 -10.05
N TRP A 324 11.93 -25.81 -10.70
CA TRP A 324 11.06 -26.90 -10.25
C TRP A 324 11.48 -28.20 -10.94
N HIS A 325 11.83 -29.21 -10.14
CA HIS A 325 12.26 -30.52 -10.64
C HIS A 325 11.67 -31.63 -9.76
N ASN A 326 11.04 -32.65 -10.36
CA ASN A 326 10.47 -33.80 -9.65
C ASN A 326 9.62 -33.44 -8.41
N GLY A 327 8.74 -32.44 -8.51
CA GLY A 327 7.81 -32.10 -7.44
C GLY A 327 8.41 -31.27 -6.29
N HIS A 328 9.64 -30.77 -6.42
CA HIS A 328 10.26 -29.89 -5.44
C HIS A 328 11.03 -28.72 -6.09
N TRP A 329 11.16 -27.63 -5.35
CA TRP A 329 11.99 -26.49 -5.74
C TRP A 329 13.46 -26.78 -5.41
N THR A 330 14.34 -26.56 -6.39
CA THR A 330 15.79 -26.50 -6.19
C THR A 330 16.22 -25.05 -6.38
N CYS A 331 16.74 -24.43 -5.31
CA CYS A 331 17.09 -23.01 -5.28
C CYS A 331 18.59 -22.81 -5.09
N THR A 332 19.14 -21.82 -5.78
CA THR A 332 20.52 -21.35 -5.61
C THR A 332 20.52 -19.86 -5.35
N PRO A 333 21.47 -19.30 -4.59
CA PRO A 333 21.60 -17.85 -4.48
C PRO A 333 21.70 -17.21 -5.86
N ALA A 334 20.94 -16.13 -6.09
CA ALA A 334 21.02 -15.38 -7.34
C ALA A 334 22.47 -14.92 -7.54
N HIS A 335 23.00 -15.11 -8.75
CA HIS A 335 24.36 -14.68 -9.06
C HIS A 335 24.48 -13.16 -8.82
N LYS A 336 25.47 -12.76 -8.02
CA LYS A 336 25.90 -11.36 -7.97
C LYS A 336 26.48 -11.03 -9.35
N PRO A 337 25.94 -10.05 -10.08
CA PRO A 337 26.59 -9.58 -11.30
C PRO A 337 28.03 -9.17 -10.96
N SER A 338 28.99 -9.66 -11.74
CA SER A 338 30.41 -9.28 -11.65
C SER A 338 30.62 -7.80 -11.95
#